data_AF-A0A966W240-F1
#
_entry.id   AF-A0A966W240-F1
#
_cell.length_a   1.000
_cell.length_b   1.000
_cell.length_c   1.000
_cell.angle_alpha   90.00
_cell.angle_beta   90.00
_cell.angle_gamma   90.00
#
_symmetry.space_group_name_H-M   'P 1'
#
loop_
_entity.id
_entity.type
_entity.pdbx_description
1 polymer ?
#
loop_
_entity_poly.entity_id
_entity_poly.type
_entity_poly.pdbx_seq_one_letter_code
_entity_poly.pdbx_strand_id
1 'polypeptide(L)'
;MTSQPLRTTVIGSLPFPGWLEFASQHLTQFGDADRAELIDDAVALAVRDQLEAGLDVITDGEQTRLDFNLSFYGFIEGIELESAPPRRFGPPAHDQRGKHRVAGELRAPRGLGTVEDFHRL
;
A
#
# COMPACT_ATOMS: atom_id res chain seq x y z
N MET A 1 -7.01 17.98 -29.77
CA MET A 1 -7.28 16.81 -28.91
C MET A 1 -7.77 15.71 -29.83
N THR A 2 -6.95 14.69 -30.06
CA THR A 2 -7.41 13.45 -30.68
C THR A 2 -8.53 12.90 -29.81
N SER A 3 -9.74 12.74 -30.37
CA SER A 3 -10.85 12.17 -29.63
C SER A 3 -10.52 10.70 -29.36
N GLN A 4 -10.07 10.39 -28.15
CA GLN A 4 -9.98 9.02 -27.64
C GLN A 4 -11.31 8.74 -26.92
N PRO A 5 -12.28 8.09 -27.58
CA PRO A 5 -13.61 7.90 -27.02
C PRO A 5 -13.62 6.93 -25.83
N LEU A 6 -12.58 6.09 -25.69
CA LEU A 6 -12.40 5.16 -24.59
C LEU A 6 -10.99 5.37 -24.01
N ARG A 7 -10.91 5.62 -22.70
CA ARG A 7 -9.65 5.67 -21.96
C ARG A 7 -9.44 4.36 -21.21
N THR A 8 -8.23 3.84 -21.29
CA THR A 8 -7.77 2.61 -20.65
C THR A 8 -7.02 2.92 -19.36
N THR A 9 -7.27 2.12 -18.34
CA THR A 9 -6.67 2.28 -17.01
C THR A 9 -6.79 0.98 -16.21
N VAL A 10 -6.15 0.94 -15.04
CA VAL A 10 -6.34 -0.08 -14.00
C VAL A 10 -7.06 0.52 -12.81
N ILE A 11 -7.51 -0.32 -11.87
CA ILE A 11 -8.24 0.15 -10.68
C ILE A 11 -7.31 0.73 -9.60
N GLY A 12 -6.07 0.24 -9.51
CA GLY A 12 -5.13 0.57 -8.44
C GLY A 12 -4.01 -0.47 -8.38
N SER A 13 -4.05 -1.31 -7.35
CA SER A 13 -3.04 -2.35 -7.05
C SER A 13 -2.58 -3.19 -8.25
N LEU A 14 -1.26 -3.42 -8.32
CA LEU A 14 -0.62 -4.42 -9.17
C LEU A 14 0.05 -5.50 -8.30
N PRO A 15 0.20 -6.74 -8.81
CA PRO A 15 0.79 -7.83 -8.04
C PRO A 15 2.23 -7.50 -7.64
N PHE A 16 2.56 -7.76 -6.37
CA PHE A 16 3.93 -7.63 -5.89
C PHE A 16 4.84 -8.61 -6.63
N PRO A 17 5.99 -8.15 -7.16
CA PRO A 17 7.05 -9.05 -7.57
C PRO A 17 7.49 -9.93 -6.39
N GLY A 18 7.91 -11.17 -6.67
CA GLY A 18 8.30 -12.10 -5.61
C GLY A 18 9.41 -11.59 -4.68
N TRP A 19 10.29 -10.72 -5.18
CA TRP A 19 11.34 -10.08 -4.37
C TRP A 19 10.76 -9.04 -3.41
N LEU A 20 9.75 -8.27 -3.82
CA LEU A 20 9.11 -7.26 -2.98
C LEU A 20 8.29 -7.94 -1.89
N GLU A 21 7.60 -9.02 -2.23
CA GLU A 21 6.84 -9.77 -1.24
C GLU A 21 7.75 -10.49 -0.23
N PHE A 22 8.91 -10.98 -0.65
CA PHE A 22 9.89 -11.47 0.31
C PHE A 22 10.42 -10.33 1.19
N ALA A 23 10.77 -9.18 0.61
CA ALA A 23 11.29 -8.03 1.35
C ALA A 23 10.28 -7.47 2.36
N SER A 24 8.98 -7.43 2.02
CA SER A 24 7.90 -6.94 2.89
C SER A 24 7.82 -7.70 4.23
N GLN A 25 8.15 -9.00 4.21
CA GLN A 25 8.17 -9.87 5.38
C GLN A 25 9.47 -9.75 6.19
N HIS A 26 10.49 -9.07 5.67
CA HIS A 26 11.83 -8.98 6.26
C HIS A 26 12.32 -7.53 6.38
N LEU A 27 11.43 -6.53 6.39
CA LEU A 27 11.78 -5.11 6.40
C LEU A 27 12.74 -4.69 7.52
N THR A 28 12.76 -5.40 8.65
CA THR A 28 13.68 -5.13 9.77
C THR A 28 15.14 -5.44 9.48
N GLN A 29 15.43 -6.17 8.39
CA GLN A 29 16.79 -6.49 7.94
C GLN A 29 17.39 -5.40 7.03
N PHE A 30 16.56 -4.50 6.53
CA PHE A 30 16.93 -3.43 5.59
C PHE A 30 17.13 -2.12 6.34
N GLY A 31 18.11 -1.31 5.94
CA GLY A 31 18.25 0.07 6.38
C GLY A 31 17.18 0.97 5.77
N ASP A 32 17.08 2.20 6.27
CA ASP A 32 16.08 3.17 5.81
C ASP A 32 16.23 3.48 4.31
N ALA A 33 17.48 3.60 3.84
CA ALA A 33 17.79 3.84 2.43
C ALA A 33 17.41 2.63 1.55
N ASP A 34 17.74 1.41 1.99
CA ASP A 34 17.39 0.19 1.26
C ASP A 34 15.86 0.06 1.10
N ARG A 35 15.09 0.39 2.16
CA ARG A 35 13.62 0.38 2.09
C ARG A 35 13.06 1.45 1.17
N ALA A 36 13.69 2.62 1.10
CA ALA A 36 13.29 3.65 0.15
C ALA A 36 13.53 3.19 -1.30
N GLU A 37 14.72 2.65 -1.59
CA GLU A 37 15.08 2.09 -2.90
C GLU A 37 14.14 0.95 -3.31
N LEU A 38 13.86 -0.01 -2.41
CA LEU A 38 12.93 -1.11 -2.66
C LEU A 38 11.56 -0.63 -3.14
N ILE A 39 11.03 0.44 -2.53
CA ILE A 39 9.73 1.00 -2.89
C ILE A 39 9.82 1.73 -4.23
N ASP A 40 10.85 2.55 -4.44
CA ASP A 40 11.03 3.32 -5.67
C ASP A 40 11.16 2.38 -6.89
N ASP A 41 11.94 1.31 -6.76
CA ASP A 41 12.10 0.30 -7.81
C ASP A 41 10.80 -0.45 -8.11
N ALA A 42 10.02 -0.78 -7.08
CA ALA A 42 8.73 -1.45 -7.26
C ALA A 42 7.74 -0.57 -8.02
N VAL A 43 7.61 0.71 -7.61
CA VAL A 43 6.74 1.69 -8.26
C VAL A 43 7.20 1.94 -9.70
N ALA A 44 8.50 2.12 -9.93
CA ALA A 44 9.06 2.33 -11.26
C ALA A 44 8.75 1.16 -12.21
N LEU A 45 8.83 -0.08 -11.72
CA LEU A 45 8.47 -1.27 -12.48
C LEU A 45 6.97 -1.29 -12.82
N ALA A 46 6.11 -1.05 -11.83
CA ALA A 46 4.65 -0.99 -12.00
C ALA A 46 4.22 0.09 -13.01
N VAL A 47 4.84 1.27 -12.95
CA VAL A 47 4.60 2.37 -13.90
C VAL A 47 5.08 1.98 -15.29
N ARG A 48 6.29 1.42 -15.41
CA ARG A 48 6.85 1.01 -16.71
C ARG A 48 5.95 -0.01 -17.41
N ASP A 49 5.48 -1.03 -16.70
CA ASP A 49 4.62 -2.06 -17.29
C ASP A 49 3.32 -1.46 -17.87
N GLN A 50 2.73 -0.49 -17.17
CA GLN A 50 1.52 0.21 -17.63
C GLN A 50 1.79 1.13 -18.83
N LEU A 51 2.93 1.81 -18.85
CA LEU A 51 3.36 2.66 -19.97
C LEU A 51 3.65 1.82 -21.22
N GLU A 52 4.35 0.69 -21.07
CA GLU A 52 4.63 -0.25 -22.16
C GLU A 52 3.36 -0.90 -22.71
N ALA A 53 2.36 -1.15 -21.85
CA ALA A 53 1.03 -1.61 -22.25
C ALA A 53 0.20 -0.52 -22.98
N GLY A 54 0.64 0.74 -22.93
CA GLY A 54 -0.03 1.86 -23.61
C GLY A 54 -1.31 2.34 -22.92
N LEU A 55 -1.38 2.23 -21.57
CA LEU A 55 -2.53 2.75 -20.81
C LEU A 55 -2.62 4.28 -20.87
N ASP A 56 -3.85 4.80 -20.92
CA ASP A 56 -4.11 6.25 -20.97
C ASP A 56 -4.00 6.93 -19.59
N VAL A 57 -4.36 6.20 -18.53
CA VAL A 57 -4.24 6.63 -17.14
C VAL A 57 -3.62 5.49 -16.34
N ILE A 58 -2.52 5.79 -15.67
CA ILE A 58 -1.74 4.82 -14.88
C ILE A 58 -1.93 5.04 -13.38
N THR A 59 -1.45 4.08 -12.60
CA THR A 59 -1.35 4.15 -11.14
C THR A 59 0.08 3.80 -10.70
N ASP A 60 0.42 4.01 -9.43
CA ASP A 60 1.66 3.54 -8.83
C ASP A 60 1.65 2.01 -8.53
N GLY A 61 0.53 1.34 -8.84
CA GLY A 61 0.31 -0.07 -8.53
C GLY A 61 0.16 -0.36 -7.04
N GLU A 62 0.00 0.66 -6.18
CA GLU A 62 -0.05 0.56 -4.72
C GLU A 62 1.17 -0.18 -4.11
N GLN A 63 2.33 -0.11 -4.77
CA GLN A 63 3.53 -0.86 -4.34
C GLN A 63 4.09 -0.36 -2.99
N THR A 64 3.64 0.80 -2.50
CA THR A 64 4.02 1.35 -1.19
C THR A 64 3.17 0.77 -0.03
N ARG A 65 2.15 -0.04 -0.33
CA ARG A 65 1.11 -0.47 0.63
C ARG A 65 1.01 -1.99 0.72
N LEU A 66 1.13 -2.53 1.93
CA LEU A 66 0.99 -3.97 2.18
C LEU A 66 -0.47 -4.44 2.30
N ASP A 67 -1.33 -3.56 2.79
CA ASP A 67 -2.76 -3.84 2.93
C ASP A 67 -3.56 -2.56 2.74
N PHE A 68 -4.69 -2.70 2.04
CA PHE A 68 -5.59 -1.63 1.66
C PHE A 68 -6.12 -0.82 2.87
N ASN A 69 -6.50 -1.47 3.96
CA ASN A 69 -7.10 -0.77 5.10
C ASN A 69 -6.22 -0.76 6.37
N LEU A 70 -5.41 -1.79 6.58
CA LEU A 70 -4.62 -1.91 7.81
C LEU A 70 -3.51 -0.86 7.88
N SER A 71 -2.91 -0.51 6.74
CA SER A 71 -1.85 0.50 6.67
C SER A 71 -2.30 1.88 7.19
N PHE A 72 -3.58 2.22 7.01
CA PHE A 72 -4.12 3.51 7.45
C PHE A 72 -4.24 3.64 8.97
N TYR A 73 -4.36 2.54 9.73
CA TYR A 73 -4.45 2.61 11.18
C TYR A 73 -3.17 3.18 11.81
N GLY A 74 -2.01 3.01 11.17
CA GLY A 74 -0.74 3.64 11.60
C GLY A 74 -0.75 5.17 11.53
N PHE A 75 -1.69 5.77 10.79
CA PHE A 75 -1.84 7.22 10.67
C PHE A 75 -2.94 7.80 11.57
N ILE A 76 -3.74 6.94 12.21
CA ILE A 76 -4.93 7.35 12.98
C ILE A 76 -4.60 7.35 14.47
N GLU A 77 -4.72 8.51 15.09
CA GLU A 77 -4.75 8.70 16.55
C GLU A 77 -6.15 8.39 17.09
N GLY A 78 -6.23 8.09 18.40
CA GLY A 78 -7.51 7.80 19.06
C GLY A 78 -7.92 6.33 19.02
N ILE A 79 -7.03 5.44 18.55
CA ILE A 79 -7.20 3.98 18.60
C ILE A 79 -6.12 3.32 19.46
N GLU A 80 -6.45 2.20 20.10
CA GLU A 80 -5.45 1.36 20.78
C GLU A 80 -4.55 0.64 19.77
N LEU A 81 -3.31 0.33 20.19
CA LEU A 81 -2.40 -0.52 19.43
C LEU A 81 -3.03 -1.90 19.14
N GLU A 82 -2.58 -2.52 18.05
CA GLU A 82 -3.18 -3.74 17.51
C GLU A 82 -3.38 -4.82 18.59
N SER A 83 -4.62 -5.28 18.72
CA SER A 83 -4.92 -6.41 19.60
C SER A 83 -4.52 -7.73 18.91
N ALA A 84 -4.05 -8.68 19.71
CA ALA A 84 -3.68 -10.00 19.20
C ALA A 84 -4.83 -10.62 18.39
N PRO A 85 -4.53 -11.35 17.29
CA PRO A 85 -5.51 -12.03 16.47
C PRO A 85 -6.52 -12.83 17.32
N PRO A 86 -7.83 -12.56 17.20
CA PRO A 86 -8.83 -13.30 17.96
C PRO A 86 -8.96 -14.75 17.47
N ARG A 87 -8.59 -15.02 16.21
CA ARG A 87 -8.43 -16.36 15.65
C ARG A 87 -6.98 -16.58 15.24
N ARG A 88 -6.41 -17.72 15.64
CA ARG A 88 -5.01 -18.10 15.37
C ARG A 88 -4.83 -19.22 14.34
N PHE A 89 -5.86 -20.00 14.07
CA PHE A 89 -5.81 -21.16 13.18
C PHE A 89 -6.82 -21.02 12.04
N GLY A 90 -6.54 -21.70 10.92
CA GLY A 90 -7.36 -21.65 9.70
C GLY A 90 -6.79 -20.72 8.63
N PRO A 91 -7.41 -20.68 7.44
CA PRO A 91 -6.98 -19.79 6.37
C PRO A 91 -7.08 -18.31 6.79
N PRO A 92 -6.16 -17.45 6.33
CA PRO A 92 -6.23 -16.01 6.54
C PRO A 92 -7.57 -15.42 6.11
N ALA A 93 -8.24 -14.75 7.03
CA ALA A 93 -9.54 -14.12 6.80
C ALA A 93 -9.75 -12.93 7.77
N HIS A 94 -10.85 -12.19 7.57
CA HIS A 94 -11.15 -11.00 8.36
C HIS A 94 -11.25 -11.24 9.88
N ASP A 95 -11.59 -12.46 10.30
CA ASP A 95 -11.70 -12.83 11.71
C ASP A 95 -10.36 -13.17 12.38
N GLN A 96 -9.26 -13.25 11.62
CA GLN A 96 -7.90 -13.32 12.14
C GLN A 96 -7.26 -11.94 12.31
N ARG A 97 -7.85 -10.88 11.75
CA ARG A 97 -7.31 -9.52 11.83
C ARG A 97 -7.45 -8.95 13.24
N GLY A 98 -6.44 -8.20 13.69
CA GLY A 98 -6.50 -7.45 14.94
C GLY A 98 -7.65 -6.44 14.91
N LYS A 99 -8.23 -6.15 16.08
CA LYS A 99 -9.29 -5.15 16.23
C LYS A 99 -8.78 -4.00 17.08
N HIS A 100 -8.87 -2.79 16.55
CA HIS A 100 -8.51 -1.59 17.28
C HIS A 100 -9.72 -1.07 18.05
N ARG A 101 -9.57 -0.88 19.37
CA ARG A 101 -10.59 -0.19 20.17
C ARG A 101 -10.43 1.31 19.96
N VAL A 102 -11.54 2.02 19.76
CA VAL A 102 -11.57 3.48 19.78
C VAL A 102 -11.40 3.94 21.23
N ALA A 103 -10.27 4.58 21.53
CA ALA A 103 -9.91 5.10 22.85
C ALA A 103 -10.23 6.60 23.01
N GLY A 104 -10.52 7.29 21.91
CA GLY A 104 -10.83 8.71 21.91
C GLY A 104 -11.30 9.21 20.55
N GLU A 105 -11.23 10.53 20.35
CA GLU A 105 -11.54 11.14 19.06
C GLU A 105 -10.52 10.70 17.99
N LEU A 106 -11.01 10.30 16.83
CA LEU A 106 -10.18 9.85 15.72
C LEU A 106 -9.58 11.05 14.98
N ARG A 107 -8.25 11.09 14.85
CA ARG A 107 -7.53 12.17 14.20
C ARG A 107 -6.40 11.63 13.34
N ALA A 108 -6.12 12.28 12.22
CA ALA A 108 -4.97 11.99 11.37
C ALA A 108 -4.24 13.31 11.08
N PRO A 109 -3.52 13.89 12.06
CA PRO A 109 -2.98 15.25 11.94
C PRO A 109 -1.91 15.40 10.85
N ARG A 110 -1.31 14.28 10.43
CA ARG A 110 -0.34 14.21 9.32
C ARG A 110 -0.96 13.67 8.02
N GLY A 111 -2.28 13.56 7.93
CA GLY A 111 -2.95 12.88 6.82
C GLY A 111 -2.77 11.37 6.86
N LEU A 112 -3.05 10.72 5.72
CA LEU A 112 -3.08 9.26 5.55
C LEU A 112 -1.93 8.71 4.69
N GLY A 113 -0.87 9.51 4.50
CA GLY A 113 0.29 9.16 3.68
C GLY A 113 0.09 9.19 2.16
N THR A 114 -1.14 9.43 1.68
CA THR A 114 -1.47 9.37 0.24
C THR A 114 -0.89 10.53 -0.57
N VAL A 115 -0.61 11.66 0.07
CA VAL A 115 -0.03 12.83 -0.60
C VAL A 115 1.46 12.61 -0.85
N GLU A 116 2.16 12.03 0.12
CA GLU A 116 3.55 11.62 0.01
C GLU A 116 3.73 10.53 -1.05
N ASP A 117 2.82 9.54 -1.11
CA ASP A 117 2.79 8.55 -2.19
C ASP A 117 2.65 9.23 -3.56
N PHE A 118 1.73 10.18 -3.69
CA PHE A 118 1.52 10.91 -4.95
C PHE A 118 2.74 11.76 -5.36
N HIS A 119 3.41 12.41 -4.41
CA HIS A 119 4.59 13.24 -4.67
C HIS A 119 5.86 12.44 -4.99
N ARG A 120 5.84 11.12 -4.79
CA ARG A 120 6.95 10.23 -5.15
C ARG A 120 7.00 9.95 -6.67
N LEU A 121 5.87 10.07 -7.36
CA LEU A 121 5.72 9.91 -8.82
C LEU A 121 6.24 11.13 -9.59
#